data_AF-A0A3S4GEY6-F1
#
_entry.id   AF-A0A3S4GEY6-F1
#
_cell.length_a   1.000
_cell.length_b   1.000
_cell.length_c   1.000
_cell.angle_alpha   90.00
_cell.angle_beta   90.00
_cell.angle_gamma   90.00
#
_symmetry.space_group_name_H-M   'P 1'
#
loop_
_entity.id
_entity.type
_entity.pdbx_description
1 polymer ?
#
loop_
_entity_poly.entity_id
_entity_poly.type
_entity_poly.pdbx_seq_one_letter_code
_entity_poly.pdbx_strand_id
1 'polypeptide(L)'
;MKGSVDLVRRQLDLQAVVAPEISATVGVAAAFAVNPIVGAAVFAASKVLGPLWNKVSILRYRITGPIDQPQINEVLRQARSNKKQ
;
A
#
# COMPACT_ATOMS: atom_id res chain seq x y z
N MET A 1 9.78 -8.51 3.58
CA MET A 1 10.82 -8.17 2.59
C MET A 1 11.48 -9.47 2.14
N LYS A 2 11.98 -9.55 0.90
CA LYS A 2 12.66 -10.72 0.32
C LYS A 2 13.83 -10.26 -0.55
N GLY A 3 14.85 -11.09 -0.78
CA GLY A 3 15.95 -10.76 -1.70
C GLY A 3 17.33 -11.11 -1.15
N SER A 4 18.36 -10.49 -1.71
CA SER A 4 19.77 -10.72 -1.35
C SER A 4 20.48 -9.42 -0.99
N VAL A 5 21.48 -9.54 -0.12
CA VAL A 5 22.40 -8.48 0.28
C VAL A 5 23.81 -9.02 0.16
N ASP A 6 24.64 -8.37 -0.64
CA ASP A 6 26.08 -8.64 -0.69
C ASP A 6 26.81 -7.57 0.12
N LEU A 7 27.23 -7.92 1.34
CA LEU A 7 27.92 -7.01 2.25
C LEU A 7 29.35 -6.71 1.82
N VAL A 8 30.03 -7.66 1.17
CA VAL A 8 31.41 -7.50 0.69
C VAL A 8 31.43 -6.49 -0.44
N ARG A 9 30.51 -6.61 -1.40
CA ARG A 9 30.37 -5.68 -2.53
C ARG A 9 29.46 -4.49 -2.23
N ARG A 10 28.87 -4.45 -1.04
CA ARG A 10 27.91 -3.43 -0.60
C ARG A 10 26.76 -3.22 -1.59
N GLN A 11 26.17 -4.31 -2.09
CA GLN A 11 25.08 -4.30 -3.06
C GLN A 11 23.78 -4.86 -2.48
N LEU A 12 22.66 -4.29 -2.91
CA LEU A 12 21.30 -4.70 -2.55
C LEU A 12 20.56 -5.20 -3.80
N ASP A 13 19.77 -6.26 -3.64
CA ASP A 13 18.65 -6.61 -4.53
C ASP A 13 17.51 -7.15 -3.67
N LEU A 14 16.63 -6.24 -3.25
CA LEU A 14 15.55 -6.51 -2.30
C LEU A 14 14.20 -6.17 -2.89
N GLN A 15 13.18 -6.91 -2.46
CA GLN A 15 11.78 -6.64 -2.70
C GLN A 15 11.10 -6.30 -1.36
N ALA A 16 10.55 -5.09 -1.30
CA ALA A 16 9.77 -4.61 -0.18
C ALA A 16 8.29 -4.59 -0.54
N VAL A 17 7.46 -4.96 0.42
CA VAL A 17 6.00 -4.94 0.31
C VAL A 17 5.52 -3.99 1.37
N VAL A 18 4.88 -2.89 0.96
CA VAL A 18 4.40 -1.83 1.84
C VAL A 18 2.88 -1.86 1.80
N ALA A 19 2.25 -1.98 2.97
CA ALA A 19 0.82 -1.82 3.14
C ALA A 19 0.59 -0.43 3.78
N PRO A 20 0.21 0.60 3.01
CA PRO A 20 -0.17 1.88 3.57
C PRO A 20 -1.47 1.71 4.34
N GLU A 21 -1.47 2.26 5.54
CA GLU A 21 -2.65 2.43 6.38
C GLU A 21 -3.54 3.51 5.74
N ILE A 22 -4.62 3.10 5.06
CA ILE A 22 -5.66 4.04 4.65
C ILE A 22 -6.61 4.19 5.83
N SER A 23 -6.53 5.32 6.53
CA SER A 23 -7.34 5.54 7.71
C SER A 23 -8.77 5.94 7.36
N ALA A 24 -9.72 5.05 7.65
CA ALA A 24 -11.14 5.35 7.57
C ALA A 24 -11.56 6.50 8.52
N THR A 25 -10.84 6.70 9.64
CA THR A 25 -11.21 7.73 10.62
C THR A 25 -11.00 9.14 10.09
N VAL A 26 -9.96 9.36 9.28
CA VAL A 26 -9.71 10.64 8.62
C VAL A 26 -10.84 10.98 7.64
N GLY A 27 -11.27 10.00 6.83
CA GLY A 27 -12.38 10.17 5.89
C GLY A 27 -13.71 10.47 6.57
N VAL A 28 -14.02 9.75 7.67
CA VAL A 28 -15.23 9.99 8.48
C VAL A 28 -15.19 11.37 9.11
N ALA A 29 -14.08 11.79 9.71
CA ALA A 29 -13.95 13.10 10.35
C ALA A 29 -14.15 14.25 9.36
N ALA A 30 -13.57 14.14 8.16
CA ALA A 30 -13.76 15.12 7.10
C ALA A 30 -15.23 15.24 6.68
N ALA A 31 -15.90 14.10 6.45
CA ALA A 31 -17.33 14.09 6.11
C ALA A 31 -18.20 14.65 7.24
N PHE A 32 -17.88 14.34 8.49
CA PHE A 32 -18.59 14.80 9.68
C PHE A 32 -18.46 16.31 9.89
N ALA A 33 -17.28 16.87 9.63
CA ALA A 33 -17.03 18.32 9.69
C ALA A 33 -17.85 19.09 8.65
N VAL A 34 -18.10 18.51 7.47
CA VAL A 34 -18.99 19.08 6.45
C VAL A 34 -20.44 18.98 6.90
N ASN A 35 -20.88 17.79 7.33
CA ASN A 35 -22.23 17.57 7.82
C ASN A 35 -22.29 16.32 8.74
N PRO A 36 -22.82 16.44 9.98
CA PRO A 36 -22.90 15.31 10.91
C PRO A 36 -23.68 14.10 10.38
N ILE A 37 -24.78 14.30 9.64
CA ILE A 37 -25.58 13.21 9.07
C ILE A 37 -24.77 12.47 8.00
N VAL A 38 -24.05 13.20 7.14
CA VAL A 38 -23.16 12.61 6.13
C VAL A 38 -22.04 11.85 6.81
N GLY A 39 -21.41 12.42 7.84
CA GLY A 39 -20.37 11.76 8.62
C GLY A 39 -20.86 10.46 9.28
N ALA A 40 -22.07 10.44 9.83
CA ALA A 40 -22.68 9.23 10.40
C ALA A 40 -22.91 8.15 9.33
N ALA A 41 -23.39 8.53 8.15
CA ALA A 41 -23.58 7.60 7.03
C ALA A 41 -22.23 7.02 6.54
N VAL A 42 -21.21 7.87 6.38
CA VAL A 42 -19.85 7.44 5.98
C VAL A 42 -19.23 6.53 7.05
N PHE A 43 -19.45 6.81 8.34
CA PHE A 43 -18.99 5.96 9.43
C PHE A 43 -19.62 4.57 9.36
N ALA A 44 -20.95 4.48 9.21
CA ALA A 44 -21.65 3.22 9.05
C ALA A 44 -21.14 2.44 7.84
N ALA A 45 -21.00 3.11 6.69
CA ALA A 45 -20.44 2.51 5.48
C ALA A 45 -18.99 2.00 5.70
N SER A 46 -18.15 2.77 6.39
CA SER A 46 -16.77 2.36 6.69
C SER A 46 -16.68 1.10 7.56
N LYS A 47 -17.63 0.92 8.50
CA LYS A 47 -17.71 -0.28 9.34
C LYS A 47 -18.10 -1.52 8.53
N VAL A 48 -19.06 -1.37 7.62
CA VAL A 48 -19.49 -2.45 6.72
C VAL A 48 -18.39 -2.82 5.72
N LEU A 49 -17.69 -1.82 5.18
CA LEU A 49 -16.67 -2.04 4.16
C LEU A 49 -15.28 -2.38 4.72
N GLY A 50 -15.03 -2.19 6.03
CA GLY A 50 -13.73 -2.38 6.67
C GLY A 50 -13.01 -3.69 6.29
N PRO A 51 -13.67 -4.87 6.33
CA PRO A 51 -13.05 -6.14 5.94
C PRO A 51 -12.60 -6.22 4.48
N LEU A 52 -13.23 -5.46 3.58
CA LEU A 52 -12.93 -5.43 2.14
C LEU A 52 -11.70 -4.56 1.83
N TRP A 53 -11.48 -3.48 2.58
CA TRP A 53 -10.38 -2.54 2.33
C TRP A 53 -9.00 -3.08 2.74
N ASN A 54 -8.91 -3.95 3.75
CA ASN A 54 -7.64 -4.50 4.27
C ASN A 54 -6.77 -5.25 3.24
N LYS A 55 -7.29 -5.58 2.05
CA LYS A 55 -6.57 -6.38 1.05
C LYS A 55 -6.07 -5.59 -0.16
N VAL A 56 -6.42 -4.31 -0.29
CA VAL A 56 -6.37 -3.63 -1.60
C VAL A 56 -5.11 -2.77 -1.81
N SER A 57 -4.50 -2.27 -0.74
CA SER A 57 -3.50 -1.20 -0.83
C SER A 57 -2.04 -1.64 -0.91
N ILE A 58 -1.70 -2.89 -1.20
CA ILE A 58 -0.28 -3.31 -1.20
C ILE A 58 0.52 -2.66 -2.35
N LEU A 59 1.57 -1.90 -1.99
CA LEU A 59 2.63 -1.42 -2.88
C LEU A 59 3.84 -2.36 -2.83
N ARG A 60 4.51 -2.54 -3.97
CA ARG A 60 5.70 -3.37 -4.10
C ARG A 60 6.85 -2.52 -4.64
N TYR A 61 7.96 -2.52 -3.94
CA TYR A 61 9.18 -1.83 -4.35
C TYR A 61 10.30 -2.82 -4.57
N ARG A 62 11.14 -2.54 -5.56
CA ARG A 62 12.43 -3.19 -5.75
C ARG A 62 13.52 -2.19 -5.38
N ILE A 63 14.39 -2.60 -4.47
CA ILE A 63 15.51 -1.80 -3.96
C ILE A 63 16.78 -2.46 -4.48
N THR A 64 17.52 -1.76 -5.32
CA THR A 64 18.72 -2.29 -6.00
C THR A 64 19.91 -1.36 -5.90
N GLY A 65 21.13 -1.88 -6.03
CA GLY A 65 22.34 -1.06 -6.16
C GLY A 65 23.11 -0.88 -4.84
N PRO A 66 24.02 0.10 -4.76
CA PRO A 66 24.89 0.30 -3.60
C PRO A 66 24.10 0.57 -2.31
N ILE A 67 24.59 0.06 -1.17
CA ILE A 67 23.94 0.26 0.16
C ILE A 67 23.83 1.75 0.54
N ASP A 68 24.83 2.55 0.17
CA ASP A 68 24.91 3.98 0.42
C ASP A 68 24.04 4.83 -0.51
N GLN A 69 23.72 4.32 -1.71
CA GLN A 69 22.85 5.00 -2.66
C GLN A 69 21.93 4.01 -3.40
N PRO A 70 20.96 3.42 -2.69
CA PRO A 70 20.06 2.44 -3.28
C PRO A 70 19.09 3.11 -4.27
N GLN A 71 18.83 2.42 -5.37
CA GLN A 71 17.80 2.76 -6.34
C GLN A 71 16.50 2.09 -5.94
N ILE A 72 15.43 2.88 -5.74
CA ILE A 72 14.12 2.41 -5.31
C ILE A 72 13.14 2.56 -6.47
N ASN A 73 12.67 1.44 -6.99
CA ASN A 73 11.73 1.41 -8.11
C ASN A 73 10.41 0.77 -7.67
N GLU A 74 9.29 1.42 -7.95
CA GLU A 74 7.97 0.80 -7.76
C GLU A 74 7.77 -0.28 -8.82
N VAL A 75 7.48 -1.51 -8.39
CA VAL A 75 7.12 -2.59 -9.28
C VAL A 75 5.64 -2.43 -9.59
N LEU A 76 5.35 -1.76 -10.71
CA LEU A 76 3.99 -1.55 -11.21
C LEU A 76 3.18 -2.84 -11.10
N ARG A 77 2.01 -2.73 -10.48
CA ARG A 77 1.04 -3.81 -10.39
C ARG A 77 0.73 -4.25 -11.83
N GLN A 78 1.22 -5.42 -12.25
CA GLN A 78 0.68 -6.08 -13.43
C GLN A 78 -0.80 -6.29 -13.13
N ALA A 79 -1.66 -5.40 -13.64
CA ALA A 79 -3.09 -5.63 -13.69
C ALA A 79 -3.23 -7.00 -14.34
N ARG A 80 -3.90 -7.96 -13.67
CA ARG A 80 -4.10 -9.30 -14.22
C ARG A 80 -4.59 -9.13 -15.65
N SER A 81 -3.73 -9.44 -16.63
CA SER A 81 -4.20 -9.73 -17.98
C SER A 81 -5.11 -10.94 -17.82
N ASN A 82 -6.40 -10.69 -17.98
CA ASN A 82 -7.46 -11.68 -17.92
C ASN A 82 -7.23 -12.71 -19.04
N LYS A 83 -6.45 -13.76 -18.79
CA LYS A 83 -6.52 -14.98 -19.60
C LYS A 83 -7.65 -15.82 -19.02
N LYS A 84 -8.87 -15.56 -19.53
CA LYS A 84 -9.89 -16.60 -19.58
C LYS A 84 -9.34 -17.71 -20.47
N GLN A 85 -9.31 -18.93 -19.95
CA GLN A 85 -9.30 -20.15 -20.73
C GLN A 85 -10.36 -21.07 -20.11
#